data_AF-A0A951GLG9-F1
#
_entry.id   AF-A0A951GLG9-F1
#
_cell.length_a   1.000
_cell.length_b   1.000
_cell.length_c   1.000
_cell.angle_alpha   90.00
_cell.angle_beta   90.00
_cell.angle_gamma   90.00
#
_symmetry.space_group_name_H-M   'P 1'
#
loop_
_entity.id
_entity.type
_entity.pdbx_description
1 polymer ?
#
loop_
_entity_poly.entity_id
_entity_poly.type
_entity_poly.pdbx_seq_one_letter_code
_entity_poly.pdbx_strand_id
1 'polypeptide(L)'
;MIVVFFALQGAFAIGMTCQNPSYLSERFPTEIRATASGFCYHQGAIFGGLVGPILAYLAASWGTGFAIPMLAGTVFGAVSFILATLLGPETRGKELVPELTVA
;
A
#
# COMPACT_ATOMS: atom_id res chain seq x y z
N MET A 1 10.30 26.57 -4.10
CA MET A 1 10.64 25.12 -4.20
C MET A 1 9.74 24.25 -3.33
N ILE A 2 9.58 24.52 -2.03
CA ILE A 2 8.79 23.64 -1.13
C ILE A 2 7.31 23.46 -1.56
N VAL A 3 6.64 24.53 -1.97
CA VAL A 3 5.24 24.49 -2.44
C VAL A 3 5.07 23.56 -3.63
N VAL A 4 5.99 23.59 -4.59
CA VAL A 4 5.94 22.74 -5.79
C VAL A 4 6.10 21.27 -5.43
N PHE A 5 7.05 20.93 -4.56
CA PHE A 5 7.26 19.54 -4.14
C PHE A 5 6.11 19.00 -3.28
N PHE A 6 5.53 19.81 -2.40
CA PHE A 6 4.35 19.41 -1.64
C PHE A 6 3.10 19.25 -2.54
N ALA A 7 2.93 20.11 -3.54
CA ALA A 7 1.84 19.97 -4.51
C ALA A 7 1.99 18.69 -5.35
N LEU A 8 3.20 18.39 -5.83
CA LEU A 8 3.49 17.14 -6.53
C LEU A 8 3.23 15.93 -5.63
N GLN A 9 3.71 15.94 -4.39
CA GLN A 9 3.45 14.87 -3.44
C GLN A 9 1.95 14.67 -3.20
N GLY A 10 1.18 15.75 -3.01
CA GLY A 10 -0.27 15.68 -2.85
C GLY A 10 -0.99 15.08 -4.07
N ALA A 11 -0.58 15.44 -5.28
CA ALA A 11 -1.15 14.90 -6.52
C ALA A 11 -0.96 13.38 -6.62
N PHE A 12 0.21 12.86 -6.24
CA PHE A 12 0.49 11.41 -6.27
C PHE A 12 -0.05 10.66 -5.04
N ALA A 13 -0.15 11.32 -3.88
CA ALA A 13 -0.63 10.70 -2.65
C ALA A 13 -2.09 10.21 -2.76
N ILE A 14 -2.93 10.93 -3.50
CA ILE A 14 -4.33 10.52 -3.73
C ILE A 14 -4.40 9.25 -4.58
N GLY A 15 -3.51 9.10 -5.57
CA GLY A 15 -3.42 7.88 -6.36
C GLY A 15 -3.16 6.64 -5.50
N MET A 16 -2.27 6.76 -4.50
CA MET A 16 -1.95 5.65 -3.60
C MET A 16 -3.13 5.21 -2.73
N THR A 17 -3.91 6.15 -2.20
CA THR A 17 -5.01 5.82 -1.28
C THR A 17 -6.23 5.25 -2.02
N CYS A 18 -6.48 5.68 -3.25
CA CYS A 18 -7.57 5.15 -4.08
C CYS A 18 -7.22 3.78 -4.69
N GLN A 19 -5.96 3.52 -5.02
CA GLN A 19 -5.55 2.26 -5.67
C GLN A 19 -5.80 1.03 -4.77
N ASN A 20 -5.50 1.14 -3.47
CA ASN A 20 -5.55 0.02 -2.53
C ASN A 20 -6.95 -0.64 -2.39
N PRO A 21 -8.03 0.10 -2.09
CA PRO A 21 -9.36 -0.50 -1.97
C PRO A 21 -9.87 -1.08 -3.29
N SER A 22 -9.63 -0.41 -4.43
CA SER A 22 -9.98 -0.94 -5.75
C SER A 22 -9.24 -2.25 -6.04
N TYR A 23 -7.93 -2.27 -5.79
CA TYR A 23 -7.08 -3.46 -5.96
C TYR A 23 -7.55 -4.64 -5.08
N LEU A 24 -7.91 -4.40 -3.82
CA LEU A 24 -8.38 -5.46 -2.92
C LEU A 24 -9.76 -5.98 -3.31
N SER A 25 -10.67 -5.10 -3.76
CA SER A 25 -12.06 -5.48 -4.08
C SER A 25 -12.20 -6.49 -5.22
N GLU A 26 -11.23 -6.58 -6.12
CA GLU A 26 -11.26 -7.48 -7.28
C GLU A 26 -10.63 -8.86 -7.00
N ARG A 27 -10.11 -9.09 -5.79
CA ARG A 27 -9.37 -10.32 -5.43
C ARG A 27 -10.15 -11.29 -4.56
N PHE A 28 -11.32 -10.89 -4.09
CA PHE A 28 -12.11 -11.69 -3.16
C PHE A 28 -13.56 -11.88 -3.67
N PRO A 29 -14.12 -13.10 -3.53
CA PRO A 29 -15.51 -13.36 -3.87
C PRO A 29 -16.43 -12.58 -2.94
N THR A 30 -17.65 -12.30 -3.42
CA THR A 30 -18.56 -11.29 -2.84
C THR A 30 -18.86 -11.55 -1.36
N GLU A 31 -18.98 -12.80 -0.93
CA GLU A 31 -19.37 -13.19 0.43
C GLU A 31 -18.34 -12.82 1.49
N ILE A 32 -17.06 -12.84 1.13
CA ILE A 32 -15.95 -12.52 2.06
C ILE A 32 -15.24 -11.22 1.71
N ARG A 33 -15.61 -10.55 0.61
CA ARG A 33 -14.87 -9.41 0.06
C ARG A 33 -14.63 -8.30 1.08
N ALA A 34 -15.65 -7.92 1.83
CA ALA A 34 -15.55 -6.85 2.82
C ALA A 34 -14.56 -7.21 3.93
N THR A 35 -14.69 -8.40 4.52
CA THR A 35 -13.83 -8.88 5.61
C THR A 35 -12.39 -9.09 5.14
N ALA A 36 -12.19 -9.74 3.99
CA ALA A 36 -10.86 -10.02 3.46
C ALA A 36 -10.12 -8.74 3.05
N SER A 37 -10.80 -7.82 2.37
CA SER A 37 -10.22 -6.51 2.01
C SER A 37 -9.88 -5.70 3.26
N GLY A 38 -10.76 -5.69 4.27
CA GLY A 38 -10.52 -5.02 5.55
C GLY A 38 -9.32 -5.58 6.29
N PHE A 39 -9.21 -6.91 6.38
CA PHE A 39 -8.07 -7.59 7.01
C PHE A 39 -6.74 -7.22 6.33
N CYS A 40 -6.66 -7.36 5.00
CA CYS A 40 -5.46 -7.01 4.23
C CYS A 40 -5.08 -5.54 4.39
N TYR A 41 -6.06 -4.63 4.32
CA TYR A 41 -5.83 -3.20 4.47
C TYR A 41 -5.27 -2.86 5.86
N HIS A 42 -5.88 -3.40 6.92
CA HIS A 42 -5.45 -3.12 8.29
C HIS A 42 -4.06 -3.69 8.59
N GLN A 43 -3.69 -4.83 8.00
CA GLN A 43 -2.33 -5.34 8.15
C GLN A 43 -1.30 -4.36 7.57
N GLY A 44 -1.60 -3.79 6.40
CA GLY A 44 -0.79 -2.72 5.80
C GLY A 44 -0.75 -1.46 6.66
N ALA A 45 -1.88 -1.05 7.24
CA ALA A 45 -1.94 0.12 8.12
C ALA A 45 -1.11 -0.04 9.40
N ILE A 46 -1.15 -1.22 10.04
CA ILE A 46 -0.36 -1.52 11.24
C ILE A 46 1.13 -1.38 10.95
N PHE A 47 1.62 -2.04 9.90
CA PHE A 47 3.04 -1.96 9.56
C PHE A 47 3.43 -0.59 8.99
N GLY A 48 2.54 0.05 8.23
CA GLY A 48 2.72 1.42 7.75
C GLY A 48 2.87 2.43 8.90
N GLY A 49 2.13 2.24 10.00
CA GLY A 49 2.25 3.06 11.20
C GLY A 49 3.62 2.98 11.87
N LEU A 50 4.36 1.88 11.69
CA LEU A 50 5.72 1.71 12.23
C LEU A 50 6.79 2.43 11.42
N VAL A 51 6.49 2.88 10.20
CA VAL A 51 7.46 3.54 9.31
C VAL A 51 8.03 4.80 9.94
N GLY A 52 7.20 5.64 10.57
CA GLY A 52 7.65 6.88 11.23
C GLY A 52 8.71 6.64 12.31
N PRO A 53 8.43 5.80 13.33
CA PRO A 53 9.41 5.42 14.34
C PRO A 53 10.68 4.78 13.77
N ILE A 54 10.56 3.90 12.78
CA ILE A 54 11.72 3.26 12.13
C ILE A 54 12.60 4.33 11.45
N LEU A 55 12.01 5.24 10.68
CA LEU A 55 12.75 6.30 10.01
C LEU A 55 13.43 7.24 11.02
N ALA A 56 12.78 7.57 12.14
CA ALA A 56 13.37 8.37 13.20
C ALA A 56 14.57 7.67 13.85
N TYR A 57 14.45 6.37 14.13
CA TYR A 57 15.55 5.56 14.65
C TYR A 57 16.74 5.49 13.67
N LEU A 58 16.47 5.26 12.37
CA LEU A 58 17.52 5.22 11.34
C LEU A 58 18.20 6.58 11.16
N ALA A 59 17.42 7.68 11.19
CA ALA A 59 17.96 9.03 11.08
C ALA A 59 18.93 9.37 12.23
N ALA A 60 18.60 8.95 13.45
CA ALA A 60 19.45 9.15 14.63
C ALA A 60 20.67 8.22 14.63
N SER A 61 20.49 6.92 14.32
CA SER A 61 21.57 5.94 14.37
C SER A 61 22.59 6.08 13.24
N TRP A 62 22.16 6.47 12.05
CA TRP A 62 23.06 6.65 10.90
C TRP A 62 23.75 8.02 10.88
N GLY A 63 23.31 8.97 11.69
CA GLY A 63 23.84 10.34 11.70
C GLY A 63 23.59 11.12 10.41
N THR A 64 22.67 10.67 9.55
CA THR A 64 22.38 11.24 8.23
C THR A 64 21.19 12.21 8.22
N GLY A 65 20.49 12.34 9.35
CA GLY A 65 19.18 13.00 9.40
C GLY A 65 18.11 12.21 8.64
N PHE A 66 16.97 12.83 8.33
CA PHE A 66 15.84 12.13 7.72
C PHE A 66 15.98 11.86 6.22
N ALA A 67 16.82 12.61 5.51
CA ALA A 67 16.87 12.57 4.05
C ALA A 67 17.21 11.18 3.50
N ILE A 68 18.28 10.54 4.02
CA ILE A 68 18.74 9.24 3.54
C ILE A 68 17.78 8.10 3.95
N PRO A 69 17.35 7.97 5.22
CA PRO A 69 16.37 6.96 5.60
C PRO A 69 15.05 7.09 4.85
N MET A 70 14.54 8.32 4.66
CA MET A 70 13.30 8.54 3.89
C MET A 70 13.47 8.09 2.44
N LEU A 71 14.57 8.47 1.77
CA LEU A 71 14.84 8.04 0.41
C LEU A 71 14.92 6.50 0.31
N ALA A 72 15.68 5.87 1.20
CA ALA A 72 15.81 4.41 1.23
C ALA A 72 14.46 3.72 1.48
N GLY A 73 13.67 4.23 2.44
CA GLY A 73 12.34 3.73 2.75
C GLY A 73 11.37 3.89 1.58
N THR A 74 11.39 5.03 0.89
CA THR A 74 10.55 5.27 -0.30
C THR A 74 10.92 4.32 -1.45
N VAL A 75 12.21 4.16 -1.75
CA VAL A 75 12.66 3.22 -2.80
C VAL A 75 12.29 1.79 -2.46
N PHE A 76 12.52 1.37 -1.21
CA PHE A 76 12.14 0.04 -0.74
C PHE A 76 10.62 -0.20 -0.86
N GLY A 77 9.80 0.76 -0.42
CA GLY A 77 8.35 0.69 -0.54
C GLY A 77 7.87 0.62 -1.99
N ALA A 78 8.45 1.41 -2.88
CA ALA A 78 8.13 1.41 -4.31
C ALA A 78 8.47 0.06 -4.96
N VAL A 79 9.68 -0.48 -4.70
CA VAL A 79 10.08 -1.80 -5.21
C VAL A 79 9.18 -2.89 -4.66
N SER A 80 8.86 -2.87 -3.36
CA SER A 80 7.93 -3.82 -2.75
C SER A 80 6.55 -3.80 -3.41
N PHE A 81 6.01 -2.60 -3.68
CA PHE A 81 4.74 -2.43 -4.37
C PHE A 81 4.79 -2.97 -5.81
N ILE A 82 5.86 -2.68 -6.56
CA ILE A 82 6.06 -3.19 -7.93
C ILE A 82 6.13 -4.73 -7.91
N LEU A 83 6.90 -5.32 -7.00
CA LEU A 83 7.00 -6.78 -6.88
C LEU A 83 5.67 -7.41 -6.50
N ALA A 84 4.94 -6.83 -5.53
CA ALA A 84 3.65 -7.34 -5.10
C ALA A 84 2.60 -7.32 -6.22
N THR A 85 2.62 -6.30 -7.08
CA THR A 85 1.70 -6.19 -8.22
C THR A 85 2.10 -7.08 -9.39
N LEU A 86 3.40 -7.25 -9.66
CA LEU A 86 3.90 -8.14 -10.73
C LEU A 86 3.74 -9.63 -10.39
N LEU A 87 3.96 -10.00 -9.13
CA LEU A 87 3.82 -11.39 -8.67
C LEU A 87 2.38 -11.73 -8.28
N GLY A 88 1.52 -10.72 -8.12
CA GLY A 88 0.12 -10.90 -7.80
C GLY A 88 -0.63 -11.60 -8.95
N PRO A 89 -1.61 -12.46 -8.65
CA PRO A 89 -2.43 -13.06 -9.69
C PRO A 89 -3.23 -11.99 -10.43
N GLU A 90 -3.20 -12.05 -11.76
CA GLU A 90 -4.06 -11.22 -12.62
C GLU A 90 -5.52 -11.63 -12.44
N THR A 91 -6.39 -10.66 -12.19
CA THR A 91 -7.83 -10.85 -11.92
C THR A 91 -8.71 -10.39 -13.09
N ARG A 92 -8.14 -9.74 -14.11
CA ARG A 92 -8.85 -9.29 -15.29
C ARG A 92 -9.57 -10.44 -16.00
N GLY A 93 -10.88 -10.29 -16.17
CA GLY A 93 -11.72 -11.26 -16.86
C GLY A 93 -12.01 -12.54 -16.06
N LYS A 94 -11.59 -12.61 -14.78
CA LYS A 94 -11.96 -13.71 -13.89
C LYS A 94 -13.24 -13.35 -13.15
N GLU A 95 -14.23 -14.24 -13.20
CA GLU A 95 -15.39 -14.15 -12.31
C GLU A 95 -15.05 -14.82 -10.98
N LEU A 96 -15.01 -14.03 -9.91
CA LEU A 96 -14.92 -14.53 -8.55
C LEU A 96 -16.35 -14.84 -8.07
N VAL A 97 -16.87 -15.97 -8.53
CA VAL A 97 -18.21 -16.43 -8.19
C VAL A 97 -18.27 -16.96 -6.76
N PRO A 98 -19.35 -16.64 -6.04
CA PRO A 98 -19.72 -17.30 -4.80
C PRO A 98 -19.78 -18.83 -4.93
N GLU A 99 -19.18 -19.56 -3.99
CA GLU A 99 -19.45 -21.00 -3.85
C GLU A 99 -20.80 -21.23 -3.17
N LEU A 100 -21.28 -20.25 -2.39
CA LEU A 100 -22.57 -20.28 -1.71
C LEU A 100 -23.65 -19.62 -2.57
N THR A 101 -24.48 -20.42 -3.22
CA THR A 101 -25.76 -19.96 -3.78
C THR A 101 -26.78 -19.83 -2.66
N VAL A 102 -27.30 -18.62 -2.43
CA VAL A 102 -28.45 -18.43 -1.52
C VAL A 102 -29.62 -19.20 -2.13
N ALA A 103 -30.07 -20.24 -1.44
CA ALA A 103 -31.23 -21.05 -1.82
C ALA A 103 -32.53 -20.24 -1.69
#